data_AF-A0A9X1ZJ19-F1
#
_entry.id   AF-A0A9X1ZJ19-F1
#
_cell.length_a   1.000
_cell.length_b   1.000
_cell.length_c   1.000
_cell.angle_alpha   90.00
_cell.angle_beta   90.00
_cell.angle_gamma   90.00
#
_symmetry.space_group_name_H-M   'P 1'
#
loop_
_entity.id
_entity.type
_entity.pdbx_description
1 polymer ?
#
loop_
_entity_poly.entity_id
_entity_poly.type
_entity_poly.pdbx_seq_one_letter_code
_entity_poly.pdbx_strand_id
1 'polypeptide(L)'
;MNDSSKSIFEQVLEIRCNTGINTPAYLLQWISNSSKSKCVQVFNDPFGRPNGYIIWANINKETMKQVQRERKFPCYPYEWQEGHNKLILEVLFSNGFNSFNVRSFKNFLKMQKSFCYVKKNLFKVWIKKDKKYYPVNIE
;
A
#
# COMPACT_ATOMS: atom_id res chain seq x y z
N MET A 1 23.82 -22.19 -5.64
CA MET A 1 22.75 -21.71 -6.56
C MET A 1 22.71 -20.21 -6.45
N ASN A 2 22.99 -19.50 -7.54
CA ASN A 2 22.91 -18.04 -7.56
C ASN A 2 21.46 -17.65 -7.31
N ASP A 3 21.21 -17.13 -6.11
CA ASP A 3 19.91 -16.60 -5.70
C ASP A 3 19.67 -15.35 -6.55
N SER A 4 19.03 -15.54 -7.70
CA SER A 4 18.51 -14.43 -8.49
C SER A 4 17.59 -13.67 -7.55
N SER A 5 17.96 -12.43 -7.21
CA SER A 5 17.23 -11.64 -6.24
C SER A 5 15.76 -11.54 -6.67
N LYS A 6 14.88 -12.28 -5.98
CA LYS A 6 13.44 -12.30 -6.27
C LYS A 6 12.93 -10.89 -6.46
N SER A 7 12.24 -10.65 -7.57
CA SER A 7 11.59 -9.37 -7.84
C SER A 7 10.60 -9.03 -6.71
N ILE A 8 10.32 -7.75 -6.50
CA ILE A 8 9.35 -7.34 -5.47
C ILE A 8 7.97 -7.95 -5.74
N PHE A 9 7.61 -8.12 -7.02
CA PHE A 9 6.37 -8.77 -7.41
C PHE A 9 6.30 -10.22 -6.90
N GLU A 10 7.36 -11.00 -7.11
CA GLU A 10 7.45 -12.39 -6.64
C GLU A 10 7.41 -12.47 -5.11
N GLN A 11 8.10 -11.56 -4.41
CA GLN A 11 8.05 -11.51 -2.94
C GLN A 11 6.64 -11.24 -2.41
N VAL A 12 5.88 -10.34 -3.05
CA VAL A 12 4.48 -10.09 -2.68
C VAL A 12 3.62 -11.33 -2.90
N LEU A 13 3.77 -12.00 -4.04
CA LEU A 13 3.02 -13.23 -4.33
C LEU A 13 3.38 -14.36 -3.37
N GLU A 14 4.64 -14.50 -2.99
CA GLU A 14 5.09 -15.47 -1.99
C GLU A 14 4.44 -15.23 -0.62
N ILE A 15 4.41 -13.98 -0.16
CA ILE A 15 3.71 -13.60 1.08
C ILE A 15 2.23 -14.00 1.02
N ARG A 16 1.56 -13.75 -0.12
CA ARG A 16 0.14 -14.10 -0.30
C ARG A 16 -0.10 -15.60 -0.35
N CYS A 17 0.77 -16.35 -1.04
CA CYS A 17 0.72 -17.80 -1.09
C CYS A 17 0.84 -18.40 0.33
N ASN A 18 1.81 -17.92 1.12
CA ASN A 18 2.05 -18.37 2.49
C ASN A 18 0.91 -18.05 3.46
N THR A 19 0.05 -17.07 3.13
CA THR A 19 -1.12 -16.72 3.95
C THR A 19 -2.41 -17.42 3.51
N GLY A 20 -2.40 -18.12 2.37
CA GLY A 20 -3.58 -18.76 1.82
C GLY A 20 -4.69 -17.79 1.42
N ILE A 21 -4.38 -16.52 1.19
CA ILE A 21 -5.39 -15.50 0.86
C ILE A 21 -5.69 -15.49 -0.63
N ASN A 22 -6.97 -15.51 -0.98
CA ASN A 22 -7.42 -15.39 -2.37
C ASN A 22 -6.96 -14.07 -3.00
N THR A 23 -6.43 -14.13 -4.22
CA THR A 23 -5.92 -12.96 -4.96
C THR A 23 -6.79 -12.72 -6.19
N PRO A 24 -7.86 -11.92 -6.08
CA PRO A 24 -8.71 -11.62 -7.23
C PRO A 24 -7.94 -10.83 -8.31
N ALA A 25 -8.42 -10.88 -9.55
CA ALA A 25 -7.72 -10.31 -10.71
C ALA A 25 -7.39 -8.81 -10.55
N TYR A 26 -8.33 -8.00 -10.02
CA TYR A 26 -8.08 -6.57 -9.78
C TYR A 26 -6.93 -6.33 -8.80
N LEU A 27 -6.77 -7.20 -7.81
CA LEU A 27 -5.72 -7.08 -6.81
C LEU A 27 -4.36 -7.49 -7.38
N LEU A 28 -4.34 -8.53 -8.22
CA LEU A 28 -3.13 -8.89 -8.97
C LEU A 28 -2.68 -7.75 -9.89
N GLN A 29 -3.64 -7.06 -10.52
CA GLN A 29 -3.36 -5.87 -11.32
C GLN A 29 -2.77 -4.74 -10.45
N TRP A 30 -3.34 -4.48 -9.27
CA TRP A 30 -2.80 -3.49 -8.32
C TRP A 30 -1.38 -3.84 -7.87
N ILE A 31 -1.12 -5.11 -7.54
CA ILE A 31 0.23 -5.57 -7.18
C ILE A 31 1.19 -5.35 -8.35
N SER A 32 0.81 -5.73 -9.58
CA SER A 32 1.64 -5.55 -10.78
C SER A 32 1.96 -4.07 -11.03
N ASN A 33 0.95 -3.20 -10.98
CA ASN A 33 1.13 -1.77 -11.19
C ASN A 33 1.99 -1.14 -10.08
N SER A 34 1.75 -1.51 -8.82
CA SER A 34 2.57 -1.06 -7.70
C SER A 34 4.02 -1.51 -7.80
N SER A 35 4.28 -2.75 -8.22
CA SER A 35 5.64 -3.24 -8.43
C SER A 35 6.36 -2.48 -9.55
N LYS A 36 5.70 -2.29 -10.70
CA LYS A 36 6.27 -1.55 -11.85
C LYS A 36 6.54 -0.09 -11.51
N SER A 37 5.62 0.53 -10.77
CA SER A 37 5.68 1.94 -10.38
C SER A 37 6.47 2.19 -9.09
N LYS A 38 7.16 1.18 -8.54
CA LYS A 38 7.90 1.29 -7.26
C LYS A 38 7.05 1.82 -6.10
N CYS A 39 5.74 1.56 -6.12
CA CYS A 39 4.77 1.93 -5.10
C CYS A 39 4.36 0.72 -4.25
N VAL A 40 5.39 0.03 -3.80
CA VAL A 40 5.31 -1.17 -2.98
C VAL A 40 6.45 -1.14 -1.98
N GLN A 41 6.20 -1.61 -0.76
CA GLN A 41 7.23 -1.87 0.22
C GLN A 41 6.98 -3.23 0.85
N VAL A 42 7.99 -4.09 0.81
CA VAL A 42 8.03 -5.36 1.54
C VAL A 42 8.57 -5.08 2.94
N PHE A 43 7.93 -5.68 3.94
CA PHE A 43 8.37 -5.67 5.32
C PHE A 43 9.01 -7.01 5.64
N ASN A 44 10.26 -6.97 6.11
CA ASN A 44 10.98 -8.17 6.52
C ASN A 44 10.84 -8.38 8.02
N ASP A 45 10.84 -9.63 8.46
CA ASP A 45 10.95 -10.02 9.86
C ASP A 45 12.37 -9.77 10.41
N PRO A 46 12.61 -9.96 11.73
CA PRO A 46 13.94 -9.82 12.32
C PRO A 46 15.02 -10.75 11.74
N PHE A 47 14.62 -11.82 11.05
CA PHE A 47 15.51 -12.77 10.37
C PHE A 47 15.74 -12.42 8.89
N GLY A 48 15.21 -11.28 8.42
CA GLY A 48 15.37 -10.83 7.04
C GLY A 48 14.39 -11.45 6.04
N ARG A 49 13.39 -12.22 6.49
CA ARG A 49 12.43 -12.90 5.60
C ARG A 49 11.23 -11.99 5.30
N PRO A 50 10.72 -11.95 4.05
CA PRO A 50 9.49 -11.24 3.72
C PRO A 50 8.31 -11.71 4.60
N ASN A 51 7.71 -10.79 5.37
CA ASN A 51 6.64 -11.07 6.33
C ASN A 51 5.40 -10.19 6.14
N GLY A 52 5.45 -9.24 5.21
CA GLY A 52 4.31 -8.43 4.85
C GLY A 52 4.63 -7.45 3.74
N TYR A 53 3.62 -6.76 3.25
CA TYR A 53 3.80 -5.69 2.29
C TYR A 53 2.73 -4.62 2.43
N ILE A 54 3.01 -3.48 1.83
CA ILE A 54 2.05 -2.42 1.53
C ILE A 54 2.17 -2.06 0.06
N ILE A 55 1.03 -1.89 -0.60
CA ILE A 55 0.94 -1.32 -1.94
C ILE A 55 0.10 -0.03 -1.91
N TRP A 56 0.52 0.93 -2.73
CA TRP A 56 -0.20 2.19 -2.89
C TRP A 56 -0.14 2.68 -4.34
N ALA A 57 -0.94 3.69 -4.65
CA ALA A 57 -0.81 4.54 -5.83
C ALA A 57 -0.50 5.99 -5.38
N ASN A 58 0.31 6.71 -6.15
CA ASN A 58 0.56 8.13 -5.92
C ASN A 58 -0.43 8.95 -6.75
N ILE A 59 -1.42 9.54 -6.08
CA ILE A 59 -2.58 10.17 -6.74
C ILE A 59 -2.64 11.68 -6.50
N ASN A 60 -3.26 12.40 -7.43
CA ASN A 60 -3.56 13.82 -7.33
C ASN A 60 -4.90 14.07 -6.58
N LYS A 61 -5.28 15.35 -6.42
CA LYS A 61 -6.52 15.74 -5.71
C LYS A 61 -7.78 15.30 -6.47
N GLU A 62 -7.75 15.27 -7.79
CA GLU A 62 -8.89 14.87 -8.62
C GLU A 62 -9.20 13.38 -8.44
N THR A 63 -8.17 12.53 -8.57
CA THR A 63 -8.28 11.09 -8.33
C THR A 63 -8.72 10.79 -6.89
N MET A 64 -8.26 11.57 -5.89
CA MET A 64 -8.79 11.46 -4.52
C MET A 64 -10.30 11.74 -4.45
N LYS A 65 -10.79 12.78 -5.15
CA LYS A 65 -12.23 13.10 -5.21
C LYS A 65 -13.04 12.01 -5.91
N GLN A 66 -12.52 11.44 -7.00
CA GLN A 66 -13.14 10.32 -7.71
C GLN A 66 -13.24 9.07 -6.80
N VAL A 67 -12.18 8.71 -6.07
CA VAL A 67 -12.23 7.60 -5.09
C VAL A 67 -13.25 7.89 -3.98
N GLN A 68 -13.30 9.13 -3.49
CA GLN A 68 -14.22 9.53 -2.42
C GLN A 68 -15.68 9.43 -2.85
N ARG A 69 -16.02 9.95 -4.03
CA ARG A 69 -17.40 10.09 -4.53
C ARG A 69 -17.90 8.82 -5.24
N GLU A 70 -17.08 8.26 -6.12
CA GLU A 70 -17.49 7.22 -7.07
C GLU A 70 -16.89 5.85 -6.75
N ARG A 71 -15.97 5.76 -5.77
CA ARG A 71 -15.19 4.55 -5.49
C ARG A 71 -14.40 4.07 -6.71
N LYS A 72 -14.05 4.99 -7.59
CA LYS A 72 -13.22 4.73 -8.76
C LYS A 72 -11.75 4.75 -8.35
N PHE A 73 -11.14 3.57 -8.26
CA PHE A 73 -9.72 3.39 -7.96
C PHE A 73 -8.89 3.45 -9.25
N PRO A 74 -7.59 3.78 -9.14
CA PRO A 74 -6.65 3.62 -10.25
C PRO A 74 -6.73 2.20 -10.83
N CYS A 75 -6.89 2.12 -12.15
CA CYS A 75 -7.00 0.90 -12.94
C CYS A 75 -5.84 0.78 -13.93
N TYR A 76 -5.43 1.90 -14.53
CA TYR A 76 -4.40 1.93 -15.56
C TYR A 76 -3.01 2.22 -14.99
N PRO A 77 -1.93 1.69 -15.59
CA PRO A 77 -0.56 1.89 -15.09
C PRO A 77 -0.14 3.36 -14.96
N TYR A 78 -0.60 4.24 -15.86
CA TYR A 78 -0.25 5.67 -15.81
C TYR A 78 -0.86 6.39 -14.59
N GLU A 79 -1.96 5.87 -14.04
CA GLU A 79 -2.66 6.47 -12.88
C GLU A 79 -1.89 6.29 -11.56
N TRP A 80 -0.87 5.42 -11.55
CA TRP A 80 -0.10 5.09 -10.34
C TRP A 80 0.85 6.19 -9.88
N GLN A 81 1.14 7.18 -10.74
CA GLN A 81 2.15 8.22 -10.53
C GLN A 81 1.63 9.64 -10.85
N GLU A 82 0.33 9.87 -10.70
CA GLU A 82 -0.32 11.15 -11.04
C GLU A 82 -0.10 12.27 -10.03
N GLY A 83 0.36 11.97 -8.81
CA GLY A 83 0.51 12.99 -7.78
C GLY A 83 1.40 12.62 -6.61
N HIS A 84 1.13 13.21 -5.45
CA HIS A 84 1.97 13.07 -4.25
C HIS A 84 1.25 12.43 -3.06
N ASN A 85 -0.08 12.23 -3.14
CA ASN A 85 -0.83 11.61 -2.06
C ASN A 85 -0.81 10.10 -2.22
N LYS A 86 -0.45 9.37 -1.17
CA LYS A 86 -0.44 7.90 -1.22
C LYS A 86 -1.82 7.35 -0.95
N LEU A 87 -2.47 6.78 -1.96
CA LEU A 87 -3.66 5.95 -1.78
C LEU A 87 -3.22 4.54 -1.42
N ILE A 88 -3.33 4.18 -0.14
CA ILE A 88 -3.05 2.83 0.33
C ILE A 88 -4.16 1.92 -0.18
N LEU A 89 -3.79 0.92 -0.98
CA LEU A 89 -4.70 -0.02 -1.61
C LEU A 89 -4.81 -1.31 -0.79
N GLU A 90 -3.68 -1.82 -0.29
CA GLU A 90 -3.64 -3.02 0.53
C GLU A 90 -2.43 -2.99 1.48
N VAL A 91 -2.63 -3.57 2.66
CA VAL A 91 -1.58 -3.90 3.62
C VAL A 91 -1.82 -5.32 4.10
N LEU A 92 -0.82 -6.19 3.99
CA LEU A 92 -0.90 -7.57 4.45
C LEU A 92 0.35 -7.94 5.24
N PHE A 93 0.16 -8.72 6.31
CA PHE A 93 1.22 -9.32 7.10
C PHE A 93 0.91 -10.79 7.34
N SER A 94 1.89 -11.68 7.11
CA SER A 94 1.68 -13.12 7.19
C SER A 94 1.29 -13.59 8.58
N ASN A 95 1.91 -12.99 9.60
CA ASN A 95 1.66 -13.28 11.01
C ASN A 95 0.75 -12.22 11.69
N GLY A 96 -0.08 -11.53 10.90
CA GLY A 96 -0.99 -10.49 11.38
C GLY A 96 -0.29 -9.24 11.94
N PHE A 97 -1.04 -8.38 12.62
CA PHE A 97 -0.53 -7.11 13.19
C PHE A 97 0.04 -7.28 14.60
N ASN A 98 1.13 -8.05 14.72
CA ASN A 98 1.91 -8.10 15.96
C ASN A 98 2.71 -6.79 16.19
N SER A 99 3.33 -6.65 17.36
CA SER A 99 4.06 -5.44 17.76
C SER A 99 5.16 -5.04 16.77
N PHE A 100 5.87 -6.01 16.22
CA PHE A 100 6.92 -5.79 15.21
C PHE A 100 6.32 -5.25 13.90
N ASN A 101 5.30 -5.91 13.36
CA ASN A 101 4.63 -5.51 12.13
C ASN A 101 3.98 -4.13 12.25
N VAL A 102 3.34 -3.86 13.38
CA VAL A 102 2.79 -2.53 13.70
C VAL A 102 3.90 -1.48 13.75
N ARG A 103 5.06 -1.78 14.33
CA ARG A 103 6.21 -0.86 14.38
C ARG A 103 6.73 -0.55 12.97
N SER A 104 6.96 -1.57 12.15
CA SER A 104 7.43 -1.43 10.77
C SER A 104 6.45 -0.64 9.91
N PHE A 105 5.15 -0.95 10.03
CA PHE A 105 4.11 -0.20 9.33
C PHE A 105 4.02 1.26 9.81
N LYS A 106 4.09 1.52 11.12
CA LYS A 106 4.13 2.88 11.67
C LYS A 106 5.35 3.65 11.18
N ASN A 107 6.51 3.00 11.04
CA ASN A 107 7.71 3.64 10.50
C ASN A 107 7.51 4.03 9.02
N PHE A 108 6.92 3.16 8.21
CA PHE A 108 6.49 3.52 6.85
C PHE A 108 5.59 4.74 6.86
N LEU A 109 4.52 4.73 7.66
CA LEU A 109 3.58 5.84 7.73
C LEU A 109 4.27 7.12 8.19
N LYS A 110 5.16 7.09 9.18
CA LYS A 110 5.89 8.28 9.66
C LYS A 110 6.69 8.99 8.57
N MET A 111 7.13 8.29 7.52
CA MET A 111 7.89 8.91 6.42
C MET A 111 7.00 9.65 5.42
N GLN A 112 5.68 9.43 5.44
CA GLN A 112 4.78 10.05 4.46
C GLN A 112 4.38 11.46 4.88
N LYS A 113 4.09 12.34 3.91
CA LYS A 113 3.51 13.66 4.17
C LYS A 113 1.99 13.58 4.28
N SER A 114 1.38 12.78 3.42
CA SER A 114 -0.04 12.49 3.41
C SER A 114 -0.28 11.08 2.90
N PHE A 115 -1.40 10.49 3.33
CA PHE A 115 -1.90 9.24 2.77
C PHE A 115 -3.42 9.18 2.92
N CYS A 116 -4.07 8.37 2.10
CA CYS A 116 -5.49 8.11 2.15
C CYS A 116 -5.76 6.62 1.95
N TYR A 117 -6.93 6.17 2.40
CA TYR A 117 -7.36 4.77 2.27
C TYR A 117 -8.88 4.68 2.39
N VAL A 118 -9.45 3.57 1.89
CA VAL A 118 -10.86 3.23 2.08
C VAL A 118 -10.96 2.15 3.16
N LYS A 119 -11.77 2.37 4.19
CA LYS A 119 -12.07 1.36 5.23
C LYS A 119 -13.55 1.37 5.55
N LYS A 120 -14.21 0.22 5.44
CA LYS A 120 -15.67 0.07 5.67
C LYS A 120 -16.48 1.12 4.90
N ASN A 121 -16.20 1.26 3.60
CA ASN A 121 -16.81 2.26 2.72
C ASN A 121 -16.60 3.73 3.10
N LEU A 122 -15.67 4.03 4.01
CA LEU A 122 -15.28 5.39 4.35
C LEU A 122 -13.92 5.71 3.76
N PHE A 123 -13.86 6.74 2.92
CA PHE A 123 -12.61 7.32 2.45
C PHE A 123 -12.02 8.20 3.55
N LYS A 124 -10.78 7.92 3.93
CA LYS A 124 -10.07 8.63 5.01
C LYS A 124 -8.79 9.23 4.47
N VAL A 125 -8.52 10.46 4.87
CA VAL A 125 -7.33 11.20 4.47
C VAL A 125 -6.61 11.66 5.72
N TRP A 126 -5.30 11.47 5.72
CA TRP A 126 -4.42 11.81 6.82
C TRP A 126 -3.29 12.69 6.31
N ILE A 127 -3.08 13.81 6.98
CA ILE A 127 -2.01 14.76 6.67
C ILE A 127 -1.11 14.91 7.89
N LYS A 128 0.20 14.90 7.64
CA LYS A 128 1.22 15.11 8.67
C LYS A 128 1.44 16.60 8.90
N LYS A 129 1.20 17.08 10.12
CA LYS A 129 1.54 18.44 10.61
C LYS A 129 2.25 18.30 11.96
N ASP A 130 3.34 19.02 12.17
CA ASP A 130 4.09 19.00 13.44
C ASP A 130 4.40 17.60 13.99
N LYS A 131 4.84 16.70 13.08
CA LYS A 131 5.13 15.27 13.36
C LYS A 131 3.92 14.41 13.78
N LYS A 132 2.70 14.97 13.80
CA LYS A 132 1.45 14.28 14.11
C LYS A 132 0.56 14.16 12.87
N TYR A 133 -0.32 13.17 12.88
CA TYR A 133 -1.26 12.92 11.79
C TYR A 133 -2.65 13.38 12.17
N TYR A 134 -3.29 14.13 11.27
CA TYR A 134 -4.63 14.67 11.46
C TYR A 134 -5.56 14.16 10.35
N PRO A 135 -6.77 13.70 10.70
CA PRO A 135 -7.78 13.38 9.70
C PRO A 135 -8.26 14.66 9.02
N VAL A 136 -8.48 14.61 7.71
CA VAL A 136 -8.97 15.75 6.93
C VAL A 136 -10.17 15.31 6.09
N ASN A 137 -11.19 16.15 6.05
CA ASN A 137 -12.30 16.00 5.11
C ASN A 137 -11.92 16.71 3.80
N ILE A 138 -12.11 16.03 2.67
CA ILE A 138 -11.99 16.70 1.37
C ILE A 138 -13.38 17.19 0.99
N GLU A 139 -13.47 18.51 0.78
CA GLU A 139 -14.61 19.22 0.18
C GLU A 139 -14.57 19.13 -1.36
#